data_AF-A0A452TTC5-F1
#
_entry.id   AF-A0A452TTC5-F1
#
_cell.length_a   1.000
_cell.length_b   1.000
_cell.length_c   1.000
_cell.angle_alpha   90.00
_cell.angle_beta   90.00
_cell.angle_gamma   90.00
#
_symmetry.space_group_name_H-M   'P 1'
#
loop_
_entity.id
_entity.type
_entity.pdbx_description
1 polymer ?
#
loop_
_entity_poly.entity_id
_entity_poly.type
_entity_poly.pdbx_seq_one_letter_code
_entity_poly.pdbx_strand_id
1 'polypeptide(L)' 'MRLSKMKKHISRAYGGSICTKCVRDRIKRAFLIKEQKIVVKVFKAQAQSQKAK' A
#
# COMPACT_ATOMS: atom_id res chain seq x y z
N MET A 1 -8.76 26.54 -22.32
CA MET A 1 -8.30 27.45 -21.24
C MET A 1 -6.99 26.96 -20.62
N ARG A 2 -6.00 27.83 -20.47
CA ARG A 2 -4.72 27.51 -19.79
C ARG A 2 -4.82 27.87 -18.30
N LEU A 3 -5.06 26.87 -17.46
CA LEU A 3 -5.04 27.01 -15.99
C LEU A 3 -3.66 26.64 -15.41
N SER A 4 -3.24 27.31 -14.35
CA SER A 4 -2.00 27.01 -13.63
C SER A 4 -2.03 25.62 -12.98
N LYS A 5 -0.86 25.01 -12.76
CA LYS A 5 -0.74 23.65 -12.22
C LYS A 5 -1.39 23.51 -10.83
N MET A 6 -1.23 24.52 -9.98
CA MET A 6 -1.80 24.55 -8.63
C MET A 6 -3.33 24.46 -8.65
N LYS A 7 -4.00 25.07 -9.64
CA LYS A 7 -5.46 25.02 -9.77
C LYS A 7 -5.99 23.65 -10.24
N LYS A 8 -5.12 22.75 -10.70
CA LYS A 8 -5.48 21.42 -11.22
C LYS A 8 -5.08 20.27 -10.31
N HIS A 9 -4.29 20.52 -9.26
CA HIS A 9 -3.66 19.48 -8.45
C HIS A 9 -3.80 19.78 -6.96
N ILE A 10 -3.98 18.72 -6.15
CA ILE A 10 -4.05 18.80 -4.69
C ILE A 10 -2.72 18.29 -4.12
N SER A 11 -2.14 18.94 -3.11
CA SER A 11 -0.89 18.52 -2.45
C SER A 11 -1.05 17.25 -1.59
N ARG A 12 -1.29 16.10 -2.24
CA ARG A 12 -1.33 14.77 -1.60
C ARG A 12 -0.88 13.68 -2.58
N ALA A 13 -0.64 12.46 -2.09
CA ALA A 13 -0.43 11.29 -2.95
C ALA A 13 -1.62 11.09 -3.89
N TYR A 14 -1.34 10.83 -5.17
CA TYR A 14 -2.32 10.78 -6.27
C TYR A 14 -3.06 12.10 -6.56
N GLY A 15 -2.66 13.20 -5.91
CA GLY A 15 -3.16 14.53 -6.16
C GLY A 15 -4.68 14.63 -6.19
N GLY A 16 -5.20 15.27 -7.24
CA GLY A 16 -6.63 15.35 -7.53
C GLY A 16 -7.19 14.17 -8.33
N SER A 17 -6.35 13.21 -8.76
CA SER A 17 -6.78 12.07 -9.59
C SER A 17 -7.63 11.07 -8.80
N ILE A 18 -7.39 10.96 -7.49
CA ILE A 18 -8.07 10.00 -6.61
C ILE A 18 -8.67 10.70 -5.39
N CYS A 19 -9.85 10.24 -4.95
CA CYS A 19 -10.55 10.75 -3.77
C CYS A 19 -9.78 10.49 -2.45
N THR A 20 -9.97 11.33 -1.42
CA THR A 20 -9.25 11.18 -0.13
C THR A 20 -9.49 9.83 0.53
N LYS A 21 -10.73 9.37 0.54
CA LYS A 21 -11.13 8.06 1.09
C LYS A 21 -10.41 6.92 0.36
N CYS A 22 -10.43 6.97 -0.96
CA CYS A 22 -9.80 6.01 -1.86
C CYS A 22 -8.27 5.92 -1.63
N VAL A 23 -7.59 7.06 -1.41
CA VAL A 23 -6.15 7.08 -1.08
C VAL A 23 -5.89 6.41 0.26
N ARG A 24 -6.70 6.70 1.29
CA ARG A 24 -6.58 6.07 2.62
C ARG A 24 -6.78 4.55 2.54
N ASP A 25 -7.81 4.10 1.83
CA ASP A 25 -8.11 2.68 1.68
C ASP A 25 -7.01 1.96 0.91
N ARG A 26 -6.43 2.59 -0.13
CA ARG A 26 -5.28 2.05 -0.87
C ARG A 26 -4.05 1.90 0.03
N ILE A 27 -3.76 2.89 0.88
CA ILE A 27 -2.63 2.83 1.84
C ILE A 27 -2.84 1.68 2.82
N LYS A 28 -4.00 1.62 3.49
CA LYS A 28 -4.32 0.57 4.46
C LYS A 28 -4.25 -0.82 3.82
N ARG A 29 -4.86 -0.99 2.64
CA ARG A 29 -4.86 -2.27 1.92
C ARG A 29 -3.45 -2.70 1.52
N ALA A 30 -2.64 -1.78 0.97
CA ALA A 30 -1.28 -2.10 0.58
C ALA A 30 -0.42 -2.53 1.78
N PHE A 31 -0.55 -1.83 2.90
CA PHE A 31 0.10 -2.17 4.15
C PHE A 31 -0.29 -3.57 4.63
N LEU A 32 -1.58 -3.83 4.86
CA LEU A 32 -2.06 -5.10 5.40
C LEU A 32 -1.71 -6.30 4.50
N ILE A 33 -1.80 -6.15 3.17
CA ILE A 33 -1.40 -7.21 2.23
C ILE A 33 0.10 -7.48 2.33
N LYS A 34 0.92 -6.44 2.51
CA LYS A 34 2.37 -6.60 2.62
C LYS A 34 2.74 -7.31 3.93
N GLU A 35 2.12 -6.92 5.04
CA GLU A 35 2.27 -7.57 6.35
C GLU A 35 1.88 -9.04 6.28
N GLN A 36 0.69 -9.35 5.73
CA GLN A 36 0.24 -10.74 5.60
C GLN A 36 1.20 -11.57 4.74
N LYS A 37 1.74 -11.01 3.65
CA LYS A 37 2.75 -11.69 2.82
C LYS A 37 4.05 -11.98 3.59
N ILE A 38 4.47 -11.09 4.49
CA ILE A 38 5.66 -11.30 5.33
C ILE A 38 5.38 -12.41 6.35
N VAL A 39 4.26 -12.36 7.04
CA VAL A 39 3.85 -13.40 8.02
C VAL A 39 3.82 -14.78 7.38
N VAL A 40 3.19 -14.92 6.20
CA VAL A 40 3.13 -16.20 5.48
C VAL A 40 4.53 -16.70 5.11
N LYS A 41 5.45 -15.81 4.72
CA LYS A 41 6.83 -16.21 4.41
C LYS A 41 7.58 -16.69 5.65
N VAL A 42 7.47 -15.97 6.76
CA VAL A 42 8.12 -16.33 8.03
C VAL A 42 7.59 -17.68 8.53
N PHE A 43 6.26 -17.88 8.49
CA PHE A 43 5.65 -19.12 8.93
C PHE A 43 6.12 -20.33 8.11
N LYS A 44 6.22 -20.16 6.78
CA LYS A 44 6.77 -21.21 5.89
C LYS A 44 8.24 -21.51 6.19
N ALA A 45 9.06 -20.49 6.44
CA ALA A 45 10.47 -20.68 6.77
C ALA A 45 10.66 -21.39 8.12
N GLN A 46 9.85 -21.06 9.13
CA GLN A 46 9.85 -21.74 10.43
C GLN A 46 9.42 -23.22 10.32
N ALA A 47 8.38 -23.51 9.53
CA ALA A 47 7.94 -24.89 9.30
C ALA A 47 9.01 -25.75 8.59
N GLN A 48 9.78 -25.15 7.67
CA GLN A 48 10.89 -25.83 7.00
C GLN A 48 12.06 -26.10 7.94
N SER A 49 12.45 -25.14 8.79
CA SER A 49 13.55 -25.33 9.74
C SER A 49 13.23 -26.35 10.83
N GLN A 50 11.95 -26.46 11.25
CA GLN A 50 11.51 -27.49 12.20
C GLN A 50 11.53 -28.91 11.61
N LYS A 51 11.28 -29.08 10.30
CA LYS A 51 11.35 -30.41 9.64
C LYS A 51 12.78 -30.89 9.38
N ALA A 52 13.74 -29.98 9.34
CA ALA A 52 15.15 -30.28 9.11
C ALA A 52 15.94 -30.50 10.42
N LYS A 53 15.34 -30.18 11.57
CA LYS A 53 15.80 -30.65 12.89
C LYS A 53 15.26 -32.04 13.16
#